data_AF-A0A2D1QBE6-F1
#
_entry.id   AF-A0A2D1QBE6-F1
#
_cell.length_a   1.000
_cell.length_b   1.000
_cell.length_c   1.000
_cell.angle_alpha   90.00
_cell.angle_beta   90.00
_cell.angle_gamma   90.00
#
_symmetry.space_group_name_H-M   'P 1'
#
loop_
_entity.id
_entity.type
_entity.pdbx_description
1 polymer ?
#
loop_
_entity_poly.entity_id
_entity_poly.type
_entity_poly.pdbx_seq_one_letter_code
_entity_poly.pdbx_strand_id
1 'polypeptide(L)'
;MCPDTQALGRMRGSALMIALFVIVVMALLAAAMGRFLVDSSEKNAVEVRSVRALLAAQSGLEIALYRLFPNRTSAQPAPPSVCEASRTVGFTGNPGLAGCEARISCVQLPVTYNGEVTNGYRLLSVGSCGSTDLGSANPDFAVSRTVTAEAYDGGNL
;
A
#
# COMPACT_ATOMS: atom_id res chain seq x y z
N MET A 1 21.84 40.96 46.44
CA MET A 1 22.18 40.67 45.03
C MET A 1 21.23 41.46 44.15
N CYS A 2 21.72 42.57 43.58
CA CYS A 2 20.91 43.46 42.76
C CYS A 2 20.74 42.84 41.36
N PRO A 3 19.53 42.86 40.79
CA PRO A 3 19.34 42.55 39.38
C PRO A 3 19.85 43.73 38.55
N ASP A 4 20.87 43.50 37.72
CA ASP A 4 21.28 44.42 36.67
C ASP A 4 20.14 44.52 35.63
N THR A 5 19.28 45.51 35.80
CA THR A 5 18.37 45.97 34.75
C THR A 5 19.16 46.82 33.76
N GLN A 6 20.03 46.18 32.96
CA GLN A 6 20.78 46.87 31.92
C GLN A 6 19.93 47.04 30.65
N ALA A 7 19.55 48.31 30.44
CA ALA A 7 19.26 48.94 29.17
C ALA A 7 18.01 48.50 28.38
N LEU A 8 16.83 48.86 28.89
CA LEU A 8 15.68 49.26 28.04
C LEU A 8 15.91 50.67 27.44
N GLY A 9 17.14 50.94 26.98
CA GLY A 9 17.56 52.21 26.39
C GLY A 9 17.52 52.12 24.87
N ARG A 10 16.40 52.57 24.28
CA ARG A 10 16.23 52.95 22.86
C ARG A 10 17.27 52.33 21.92
N MET A 11 17.08 51.04 21.61
CA MET A 11 17.86 50.34 20.57
C MET A 11 17.83 51.19 19.29
N ARG A 12 18.97 51.78 18.94
CA ARG A 12 19.17 52.53 17.70
C ARG A 12 18.86 51.56 16.55
N GLY A 13 18.12 52.04 15.55
CA GLY A 13 17.41 51.22 14.55
C GLY A 13 18.22 50.15 13.79
N SER A 14 19.55 50.17 13.86
CA SER A 14 20.41 49.10 13.32
C SER A 14 20.29 47.78 14.09
N ALA A 15 20.20 47.81 15.43
CA ALA A 15 20.08 46.58 16.24
C ALA A 15 18.72 45.89 16.02
N LEU A 16 17.65 46.68 15.85
CA LEU A 16 16.31 46.18 15.55
C LEU A 16 16.27 45.50 14.18
N MET A 17 16.92 46.09 13.17
CA MET A 17 17.00 45.49 11.83
C MET A 17 17.76 44.15 11.82
N ILE A 18 18.85 44.06 12.58
CA ILE A 18 19.62 42.81 12.73
C ILE A 18 18.77 41.74 13.43
N ALA A 19 18.09 42.08 14.52
CA ALA A 19 17.22 41.14 15.24
C ALA A 19 16.08 40.61 14.35
N LEU A 20 15.44 41.50 13.57
CA LEU A 20 14.37 41.10 12.66
C LEU A 20 14.85 40.16 11.56
N PHE A 21 16.02 40.43 10.97
CA PHE A 21 16.62 39.55 9.98
C PHE A 21 16.87 38.15 10.55
N VAL A 22 17.47 38.05 11.75
CA VAL A 22 17.74 36.77 12.40
C VAL A 22 16.45 36.01 12.71
N ILE A 23 15.42 36.67 13.21
CA ILE A 23 14.12 36.04 13.50
C ILE A 23 13.49 35.48 12.23
N VAL A 24 13.51 36.24 11.13
CA VAL A 24 12.96 35.80 9.84
C VAL A 24 13.74 34.59 9.30
N VAL A 25 15.07 34.62 9.35
CA VAL A 25 15.91 33.49 8.90
C VAL A 25 15.64 32.25 9.75
N MET A 26 15.61 32.37 11.08
CA MET A 26 15.33 31.24 11.97
C MET A 26 13.91 30.69 11.77
N ALA A 27 12.92 31.55 11.53
CA ALA A 27 11.55 31.14 11.21
C ALA A 27 11.48 30.39 9.87
N LEU A 28 12.20 30.85 8.84
CA LEU A 28 12.29 30.15 7.55
C LEU A 28 12.97 28.78 7.68
N LEU A 29 14.05 28.70 8.47
CA LEU A 29 14.73 27.43 8.75
C LEU A 29 13.83 26.46 9.52
N ALA A 30 13.14 26.93 10.56
CA ALA A 30 12.22 26.11 11.33
C ALA A 30 11.05 25.59 10.46
N ALA A 31 10.49 26.43 9.58
CA ALA A 31 9.45 26.03 8.64
C ALA A 31 9.94 24.98 7.63
N ALA A 32 11.16 25.14 7.12
CA ALA A 32 11.78 24.16 6.21
C ALA A 32 12.01 22.81 6.91
N MET A 33 12.58 22.81 8.11
CA MET A 33 12.79 21.59 8.90
C MET A 33 11.47 20.92 9.29
N GLY A 34 10.44 21.70 9.63
CA GLY A 34 9.09 21.21 9.90
C GLY A 34 8.52 20.44 8.70
N ARG A 35 8.67 20.97 7.48
CA ARG A 35 8.26 20.26 6.25
C ARG A 35 9.03 18.97 6.03
N PHE A 36 10.34 18.95 6.29
CA PHE A 36 11.15 17.72 6.16
C PHE A 36 10.75 16.62 7.17
N LEU A 37 10.39 17.01 8.40
CA LEU A 37 9.90 16.08 9.42
C LEU A 37 8.56 15.46 9.02
N VAL A 38 7.63 16.27 8.48
CA VAL A 38 6.34 15.80 7.97
C VAL A 38 6.55 14.85 6.78
N ASP A 39 7.36 15.24 5.81
CA ASP A 39 7.69 14.42 4.62
C ASP A 39 8.36 13.08 4.99
N SER A 40 9.21 13.07 6.03
CA SER A 40 9.82 11.83 6.55
C SER A 40 8.81 10.93 7.26
N SER A 41 7.83 11.50 7.96
CA SER A 41 6.77 10.73 8.63
C SER A 41 5.77 10.11 7.64
N GLU A 42 5.47 10.81 6.55
CA GLU A 42 4.59 10.32 5.48
C GLU A 42 5.24 9.17 4.70
N LYS A 43 6.55 9.23 4.41
CA LYS A 43 7.27 8.17 3.70
C LYS A 43 7.25 6.81 4.42
N ASN A 44 7.41 6.80 5.75
CA ASN A 44 7.38 5.56 6.53
C ASN A 44 5.97 4.93 6.59
N ALA A 45 4.94 5.77 6.67
CA ALA A 45 3.56 5.30 6.73
C ALA A 45 3.06 4.77 5.36
N VAL A 46 3.63 5.26 4.26
CA VAL A 46 3.36 4.76 2.90
C VAL A 46 4.04 3.40 2.65
N GLU A 47 5.27 3.20 3.14
CA GLU A 47 5.99 1.93 2.96
C GLU A 47 5.27 0.76 3.65
N VAL A 48 4.83 0.95 4.90
CA VAL A 48 4.08 -0.08 5.64
C VAL A 48 2.76 -0.42 4.95
N ARG A 49 2.00 0.59 4.48
CA ARG A 49 0.76 0.36 3.75
C ARG A 49 1.01 -0.35 2.41
N SER A 50 2.10 -0.04 1.73
CA SER A 50 2.53 -0.71 0.51
C SER A 50 2.84 -2.19 0.75
N VAL A 51 3.53 -2.53 1.84
CA VAL A 51 3.80 -3.93 2.21
C VAL A 51 2.51 -4.67 2.52
N ARG A 52 1.58 -4.05 3.27
CA ARG A 52 0.26 -4.64 3.52
C ARG A 52 -0.53 -4.87 2.24
N ALA A 53 -0.50 -3.92 1.29
CA ALA A 53 -1.15 -4.07 0.00
C ALA A 53 -0.54 -5.21 -0.82
N LEU A 54 0.79 -5.38 -0.77
CA LEU A 54 1.47 -6.50 -1.40
C LEU A 54 1.09 -7.85 -0.77
N LEU A 55 1.08 -7.93 0.56
CA LEU A 55 0.68 -9.13 1.29
C LEU A 55 -0.79 -9.47 1.01
N ALA A 56 -1.69 -8.48 0.99
CA ALA A 56 -3.09 -8.66 0.60
C ALA A 56 -3.21 -9.23 -0.82
N ALA A 57 -2.45 -8.69 -1.78
CA ALA A 57 -2.42 -9.21 -3.15
C ALA A 57 -1.94 -10.67 -3.19
N GLN A 58 -0.86 -10.99 -2.48
CA GLN A 58 -0.31 -12.36 -2.40
C GLN A 58 -1.31 -13.34 -1.77
N SER A 59 -1.90 -12.99 -0.63
CA SER A 59 -2.92 -13.83 0.02
C SER A 59 -4.16 -14.01 -0.87
N GLY A 60 -4.59 -12.97 -1.59
CA GLY A 60 -5.67 -13.09 -2.57
C GLY A 60 -5.34 -14.09 -3.68
N LEU A 61 -4.10 -14.06 -4.16
CA LEU A 61 -3.63 -14.99 -5.19
C LEU A 61 -3.59 -16.43 -4.68
N GLU A 62 -3.11 -16.67 -3.46
CA GLU A 62 -3.08 -18.01 -2.84
C GLU A 62 -4.49 -18.59 -2.69
N ILE A 63 -5.45 -17.77 -2.26
CA ILE A 63 -6.87 -18.16 -2.17
C ILE A 63 -7.42 -18.52 -3.56
N ALA A 64 -7.06 -17.75 -4.58
CA ALA A 64 -7.46 -18.01 -5.96
C ALA A 64 -6.87 -19.33 -6.48
N LEU A 65 -5.58 -19.55 -6.23
CA LEU A 65 -4.86 -20.73 -6.66
C LEU A 65 -5.39 -22.00 -5.97
N TYR A 66 -5.70 -21.93 -4.68
CA TYR A 66 -6.31 -23.04 -3.94
C TYR A 66 -7.69 -23.42 -4.47
N ARG A 67 -8.47 -22.44 -4.95
CA ARG A 67 -9.77 -22.68 -5.61
C ARG A 67 -9.63 -23.18 -7.04
N LEU A 68 -8.57 -22.76 -7.73
CA LEU A 68 -8.29 -23.20 -9.09
C LEU A 68 -7.80 -24.66 -9.10
N PHE A 69 -6.95 -25.03 -8.15
CA PHE A 69 -6.40 -26.39 -7.97
C PHE A 69 -6.74 -26.96 -6.59
N PRO A 70 -8.01 -27.31 -6.32
CA PRO A 70 -8.39 -27.92 -5.05
C PRO A 70 -7.69 -29.28 -4.92
N ASN A 71 -7.29 -29.64 -3.70
CA ASN A 71 -6.63 -30.93 -3.44
C ASN A 71 -7.66 -32.06 -3.58
N ARG A 72 -7.71 -32.69 -4.76
CA ARG A 72 -8.68 -33.75 -5.08
C ARG A 72 -8.14 -35.10 -4.66
N THR A 73 -9.00 -35.91 -4.06
CA THR A 73 -8.86 -37.37 -4.09
C THR A 73 -9.83 -37.91 -5.14
N SER A 74 -9.54 -39.04 -5.79
CA SER A 74 -10.48 -39.65 -6.75
C SER A 74 -11.86 -39.95 -6.15
N ALA A 75 -12.00 -39.94 -4.82
CA ALA A 75 -13.24 -40.17 -4.09
C ALA A 75 -14.06 -38.88 -3.82
N GLN A 76 -13.47 -37.68 -3.89
CA GLN A 76 -14.17 -36.40 -3.71
C GLN A 76 -13.81 -35.40 -4.82
N PRO A 77 -14.60 -35.33 -5.90
CA PRO A 77 -14.39 -34.39 -7.00
C PRO A 77 -14.85 -32.95 -6.70
N ALA A 78 -15.37 -32.68 -5.51
CA ALA A 78 -15.88 -31.37 -5.11
C ALA A 78 -14.91 -30.67 -4.13
N PRO A 79 -14.68 -29.36 -4.28
CA PRO A 79 -15.30 -28.46 -5.27
C PRO A 79 -14.65 -28.51 -6.68
N PRO A 80 -15.38 -28.11 -7.74
CA PRO A 80 -14.80 -27.95 -9.07
C PRO A 80 -13.72 -26.85 -9.08
N SER A 81 -12.79 -26.91 -10.02
CA SER A 81 -11.84 -25.82 -10.26
C SER A 81 -12.60 -24.56 -10.69
N VAL A 82 -12.45 -23.46 -9.96
CA VAL A 82 -13.15 -22.21 -10.25
C VAL A 82 -12.17 -21.13 -10.68
N CYS A 83 -12.31 -20.66 -11.92
CA CYS A 83 -11.64 -19.47 -12.44
C CYS A 83 -12.67 -18.33 -12.55
N GLU A 84 -12.82 -17.55 -11.47
CA GLU A 84 -13.77 -16.43 -11.45
C GLU A 84 -13.17 -15.20 -12.16
N ALA A 85 -13.95 -14.59 -13.07
CA ALA A 85 -13.52 -13.40 -13.81
C ALA A 85 -13.17 -12.22 -12.88
N SER A 86 -13.89 -12.07 -11.77
CA SER A 86 -13.56 -11.10 -10.73
C SER A 86 -14.10 -11.52 -9.38
N ARG A 87 -13.29 -11.41 -8.33
CA ARG A 87 -13.69 -11.67 -6.94
C ARG A 87 -12.99 -10.72 -5.99
N THR A 88 -13.70 -10.18 -5.02
CA THR A 88 -13.11 -9.36 -3.95
C THR A 88 -13.06 -10.14 -2.65
N VAL A 89 -11.92 -10.09 -1.96
CA VAL A 89 -11.69 -10.71 -0.67
C VAL A 89 -11.34 -9.62 0.33
N GLY A 90 -12.18 -9.48 1.36
CA GLY A 90 -11.89 -8.65 2.52
C GLY A 90 -11.16 -9.46 3.60
N PHE A 91 -10.25 -8.82 4.32
CA PHE A 91 -9.48 -9.43 5.41
C PHE A 91 -10.03 -9.07 6.80
N THR A 92 -11.36 -9.01 6.94
CA THR A 92 -12.03 -8.66 8.20
C THR A 92 -11.59 -9.61 9.32
N GLY A 93 -11.09 -9.04 10.42
CA GLY A 93 -10.60 -9.80 11.58
C GLY A 93 -9.10 -10.10 11.56
N ASN A 94 -8.37 -9.80 10.48
CA ASN A 94 -6.90 -9.85 10.48
C ASN A 94 -6.32 -8.46 10.77
N PRO A 95 -5.73 -8.21 11.96
CA PRO A 95 -5.17 -6.91 12.30
C PRO A 95 -4.01 -6.50 11.39
N GLY A 96 -3.30 -7.45 10.77
CA GLY A 96 -2.20 -7.19 9.84
C GLY A 96 -2.66 -6.62 8.49
N LEU A 97 -3.88 -6.93 8.07
CA LEU A 97 -4.48 -6.48 6.80
C LEU A 97 -5.75 -5.62 7.02
N ALA A 98 -5.87 -5.01 8.20
CA ALA A 98 -6.98 -4.12 8.51
C ALA A 98 -7.00 -2.94 7.53
N GLY A 99 -8.18 -2.66 6.95
CA GLY A 99 -8.35 -1.62 5.93
C GLY A 99 -7.77 -1.98 4.56
N CYS A 100 -7.51 -3.27 4.31
CA CYS A 100 -7.08 -3.78 3.02
C CYS A 100 -8.11 -4.75 2.42
N GLU A 101 -8.17 -4.78 1.10
CA GLU A 101 -8.93 -5.75 0.31
C GLU A 101 -8.07 -6.28 -0.86
N ALA A 102 -8.37 -7.48 -1.33
CA ALA A 102 -7.75 -8.06 -2.51
C ALA A 102 -8.79 -8.34 -3.58
N ARG A 103 -8.62 -7.76 -4.77
CA ARG A 103 -9.43 -8.03 -5.95
C ARG A 103 -8.67 -8.98 -6.89
N ILE A 104 -9.23 -10.16 -7.07
CA ILE A 104 -8.71 -11.25 -7.88
C ILE A 104 -9.46 -11.26 -9.21
N SER A 105 -8.78 -11.57 -10.29
CA SER A 105 -9.35 -11.89 -11.60
C SER A 105 -8.63 -13.08 -12.19
N CYS A 106 -9.36 -13.97 -12.83
CA CYS A 106 -8.83 -15.16 -13.49
C CYS A 106 -9.29 -15.20 -14.94
N VAL A 107 -8.35 -15.45 -15.84
CA VAL A 107 -8.61 -15.62 -17.28
C VAL A 107 -8.01 -16.95 -17.70
N GLN A 108 -8.80 -17.79 -18.36
CA GLN A 108 -8.31 -19.01 -19.01
C GLN A 108 -7.80 -18.67 -20.40
N LEU A 109 -6.61 -19.14 -20.74
CA LEU A 109 -6.00 -18.98 -22.05
C LEU A 109 -5.55 -20.35 -22.58
N PRO A 110 -5.80 -20.67 -23.86
CA PRO A 110 -5.20 -21.86 -24.47
C PRO A 110 -3.69 -21.63 -24.61
N VAL A 111 -2.90 -22.64 -24.25
CA VAL A 111 -1.44 -22.61 -24.35
C VAL A 111 -0.94 -23.88 -24.98
N THR A 112 -0.04 -23.73 -25.94
CA THR A 112 0.55 -24.86 -26.65
C THR A 112 1.84 -25.26 -25.95
N TYR A 113 1.86 -26.47 -25.40
CA TYR A 113 3.07 -27.06 -24.81
C TYR A 113 3.38 -28.35 -25.55
N ASN A 114 4.60 -28.46 -26.09
CA ASN A 114 5.05 -29.64 -26.84
C ASN A 114 4.15 -30.07 -28.02
N GLY A 115 3.47 -29.12 -28.67
CA GLY A 115 2.57 -29.37 -29.79
C GLY A 115 1.13 -29.74 -29.40
N GLU A 116 0.83 -29.86 -28.10
CA GLU A 116 -0.50 -30.14 -27.57
C GLU A 116 -1.11 -28.87 -26.96
N VAL A 117 -2.42 -28.67 -27.16
CA VAL A 117 -3.15 -27.49 -26.64
C VAL A 117 -3.69 -27.84 -25.25
N THR A 118 -3.17 -27.15 -24.24
CA THR A 118 -3.55 -27.32 -22.84
C THR A 118 -4.16 -26.04 -22.29
N ASN A 119 -4.94 -26.16 -21.21
CA ASN A 119 -5.53 -25.02 -20.53
C ASN A 119 -4.49 -24.33 -19.63
N GLY A 120 -4.20 -23.07 -19.94
CA GLY A 120 -3.49 -22.16 -19.07
C GLY A 120 -4.45 -21.23 -18.35
N TYR A 121 -4.02 -20.74 -17.19
CA TYR A 121 -4.78 -19.81 -16.36
C TYR A 121 -3.86 -18.67 -15.96
N ARG A 122 -4.30 -17.44 -16.23
CA ARG A 122 -3.66 -16.23 -15.74
C ARG A 122 -4.50 -15.67 -14.61
N LEU A 123 -3.91 -15.64 -13.42
CA LEU A 123 -4.50 -15.04 -12.22
C LEU A 123 -3.84 -13.70 -11.96
N LEU A 124 -4.65 -12.68 -11.71
CA LEU A 124 -4.20 -11.36 -11.32
C LEU A 124 -4.89 -10.98 -10.02
N SER A 125 -4.10 -10.58 -9.03
CA SER A 125 -4.58 -10.17 -7.71
C SER A 125 -4.07 -8.76 -7.40
N VAL A 126 -4.99 -7.85 -7.10
CA VAL A 126 -4.72 -6.45 -6.73
C VAL A 126 -5.08 -6.27 -5.27
N GLY A 127 -4.08 -6.06 -4.41
CA GLY A 127 -4.28 -5.68 -3.02
C GLY A 127 -4.34 -4.16 -2.92
N SER A 128 -5.38 -3.63 -2.28
CA SER A 128 -5.55 -2.19 -2.01
C SER A 128 -5.70 -1.98 -0.51
N CYS A 129 -5.00 -1.01 0.04
CA CYS A 129 -5.07 -0.61 1.43
C CYS A 129 -5.26 0.91 1.56
N GLY A 130 -6.15 1.33 2.45
CA GLY A 130 -6.50 2.74 2.65
C GLY A 130 -7.90 3.06 2.10
N SER A 131 -8.34 4.30 2.29
CA SER A 131 -9.65 4.75 1.82
C SER A 131 -9.53 5.42 0.45
N THR A 132 -10.42 5.10 -0.47
CA THR A 132 -10.54 5.82 -1.76
C THR A 132 -11.45 7.04 -1.66
N ASP A 133 -11.99 7.33 -0.47
CA ASP A 133 -12.87 8.47 -0.24
C ASP A 133 -12.07 9.77 -0.08
N LEU A 134 -11.90 10.46 -1.21
CA LEU A 134 -11.29 11.78 -1.30
C LEU A 134 -12.13 12.90 -0.65
N GLY A 135 -13.38 12.62 -0.25
CA GLY A 135 -14.29 13.55 0.42
C GLY A 135 -14.22 13.49 1.95
N SER A 136 -13.46 12.54 2.51
CA SER A 136 -13.26 12.43 3.96
C SER A 136 -12.47 13.63 4.50
N ALA A 137 -12.80 14.08 5.72
CA ALA A 137 -12.07 15.13 6.44
C ALA A 137 -10.58 14.82 6.64
N ASN A 138 -10.17 13.56 6.43
CA ASN A 138 -8.79 13.12 6.35
C ASN A 138 -8.66 12.13 5.17
N PRO A 139 -8.27 12.57 3.96
CA PRO A 139 -8.07 11.66 2.83
C PRO A 139 -6.85 10.80 3.11
N ASP A 140 -7.06 9.53 3.50
CA ASP A 140 -5.97 8.58 3.69
C ASP A 140 -5.51 8.13 2.30
N PHE A 141 -4.22 8.21 1.99
CA PHE A 141 -3.71 7.81 0.67
C PHE A 141 -3.94 6.30 0.45
N ALA A 142 -4.76 5.96 -0.54
CA ALA A 142 -4.92 4.57 -0.96
C ALA A 142 -3.68 4.09 -1.71
N VAL A 143 -3.13 2.95 -1.29
CA VAL A 143 -2.00 2.29 -1.96
C VAL A 143 -2.48 0.96 -2.54
N SER A 144 -2.11 0.68 -3.79
CA SER A 144 -2.43 -0.58 -4.46
C SER A 144 -1.18 -1.29 -4.98
N ARG A 145 -1.13 -2.61 -4.85
CA ARG A 145 -0.09 -3.47 -5.41
C ARG A 145 -0.74 -4.62 -6.19
N THR A 146 -0.14 -4.98 -7.32
CA THR A 146 -0.65 -6.02 -8.21
C THR A 146 0.35 -7.16 -8.31
N VAL A 147 -0.14 -8.40 -8.19
CA VAL A 147 0.62 -9.63 -8.37
C VAL A 147 -0.07 -10.47 -9.42
N THR A 148 0.70 -11.05 -10.34
CA THR A 148 0.19 -11.93 -11.41
C THR A 148 0.86 -13.28 -11.29
N ALA A 149 0.10 -14.35 -11.48
CA ALA A 149 0.64 -15.70 -11.64
C ALA A 149 0.00 -16.40 -12.83
N GLU A 150 0.77 -17.30 -13.41
CA GLU A 150 0.34 -18.19 -14.47
C GLU A 150 0.41 -19.62 -13.97
N ALA A 151 -0.63 -20.38 -14.25
CA ALA A 151 -0.72 -21.79 -13.92
C ALA A 151 -1.19 -22.58 -15.14
N TYR A 152 -0.73 -23.81 -15.24
CA TYR A 152 -1.00 -24.70 -16.36
C TYR A 152 -1.62 -25.96 -15.80
N ASP A 153 -2.74 -26.39 -16.39
CA ASP A 153 -3.27 -27.72 -16.12
C ASP A 153 -2.22 -28.72 -16.61
N GLY A 154 -1.68 -29.56 -15.74
CA GLY A 154 -0.62 -30.49 -16.14
C GLY A 154 -1.16 -31.39 -17.25
N GLY A 155 -0.69 -31.20 -18.48
CA GLY A 155 -0.97 -32.14 -19.56
C GLY A 155 -0.56 -33.54 -19.10
N ASN A 156 -1.35 -34.56 -19.44
CA ASN A 156 -1.02 -35.96 -19.13
C ASN A 156 0.40 -36.25 -19.66
N LEU A 157 1.37 -36.33 -18.76
CA LEU A 157 2.70 -36.89 -19.05
C LEU A 157 2.60 -38.41 -19.12
#